data_AF-A0A966IWJ8-F1
#
_entry.id   AF-A0A966IWJ8-F1
#
_cell.length_a   1.000
_cell.length_b   1.000
_cell.length_c   1.000
_cell.angle_alpha   90.00
_cell.angle_beta   90.00
_cell.angle_gamma   90.00
#
_symmetry.space_group_name_H-M   'P 1'
#
loop_
_entity.id
_entity.type
_entity.pdbx_description
1 polymer ?
#
loop_
_entity_poly.entity_id
_entity_poly.type
_entity_poly.pdbx_seq_one_letter_code
_entity_poly.pdbx_strand_id
1 'polypeptide(L)'
;MDDLLVHKPVRFTKLRITVIGFCVSLFLTNPGVAFADTPPSSCQVEYAKYLELRNAYLSNPKPNGSAYKDLGQAFKQAENERARCMQVINKQFRDELEAIKKKYQSANKGKGKNSKALDRTQQSTEISNATLKRDEQIRQLATVPSLPERKAR
;
A
#
# COMPACT_ATOMS: atom_id res chain seq x y z
N MET A 1 -3.08 25.65 -73.46
CA MET A 1 -1.95 25.89 -74.36
C MET A 1 -1.23 27.10 -73.80
N ASP A 2 -0.15 27.02 -73.03
CA ASP A 2 0.79 25.96 -72.62
C ASP A 2 1.44 26.50 -71.32
N ASP A 3 1.52 25.74 -70.23
CA ASP A 3 2.70 24.97 -69.78
C ASP A 3 4.06 25.71 -69.86
N LEU A 4 4.72 25.95 -68.71
CA LEU A 4 6.13 25.56 -68.43
C LEU A 4 6.61 26.05 -67.03
N LEU A 5 6.49 25.15 -66.06
CA LEU A 5 7.58 24.57 -65.24
C LEU A 5 8.98 25.28 -65.16
N VAL A 6 9.45 25.44 -63.90
CA VAL A 6 10.78 25.00 -63.34
C VAL A 6 11.79 26.04 -62.80
N HIS A 7 11.96 25.96 -61.47
CA HIS A 7 13.16 26.04 -60.59
C HIS A 7 14.00 27.33 -60.34
N LYS A 8 13.88 27.83 -59.09
CA LYS A 8 14.90 28.04 -58.01
C LYS A 8 16.18 28.88 -58.30
N PRO A 9 16.63 29.76 -57.35
CA PRO A 9 17.27 29.27 -56.12
C PRO A 9 17.01 30.04 -54.81
N VAL A 10 17.33 29.32 -53.73
CA VAL A 10 17.36 29.66 -52.29
C VAL A 10 18.35 30.78 -51.99
N ARG A 11 17.97 31.76 -51.15
CA ARG A 11 18.89 32.39 -50.19
C ARG A 11 18.22 32.65 -48.84
N PHE A 12 18.69 31.91 -47.85
CA PHE A 12 18.55 32.10 -46.41
C PHE A 12 18.97 33.51 -46.00
N THR A 13 18.17 34.20 -45.18
CA THR A 13 18.74 35.19 -44.26
C THR A 13 17.89 35.36 -42.99
N LYS A 14 18.43 34.80 -41.90
CA LYS A 14 18.26 35.18 -40.49
C LYS A 14 16.85 35.04 -39.87
N LEU A 15 16.50 33.76 -39.68
CA LEU A 15 15.60 33.31 -38.61
C LEU A 15 16.26 33.62 -37.24
N ARG A 16 15.78 34.66 -36.56
CA ARG A 16 16.08 34.86 -35.13
C ARG A 16 15.18 33.91 -34.34
N ILE A 17 15.75 32.76 -33.97
CA ILE A 17 15.18 31.80 -33.04
C ILE A 17 15.27 32.45 -31.65
N THR A 18 14.21 33.13 -31.24
CA THR A 18 14.00 33.44 -29.82
C THR A 18 13.56 32.15 -29.16
N VAL A 19 14.51 31.53 -28.46
CA VAL A 19 14.31 30.30 -27.69
C VAL A 19 13.11 30.49 -26.76
N ILE A 20 12.07 29.71 -27.04
CA ILE A 20 10.90 29.52 -26.20
C ILE A 20 11.41 28.93 -24.89
N GLY A 21 11.42 29.74 -23.84
CA GLY A 21 11.56 29.29 -22.45
C GLY A 21 10.33 28.48 -22.06
N PHE A 22 10.25 27.25 -22.57
CA PHE A 22 9.27 26.25 -22.18
C PHE A 22 9.73 25.69 -20.82
N CYS A 23 9.53 26.47 -19.76
CA CYS A 23 9.65 25.97 -18.39
C CYS A 23 8.50 25.00 -18.15
N VAL A 24 8.79 23.73 -18.42
CA VAL A 24 8.13 22.54 -17.89
C VAL A 24 8.08 22.68 -16.37
N SER A 25 7.04 23.34 -15.87
CA SER A 25 6.64 23.24 -14.46
C SER A 25 5.59 22.14 -14.37
N LEU A 26 6.06 20.92 -14.67
CA LEU A 26 5.36 19.68 -14.40
C LEU A 26 5.58 19.35 -12.92
N PHE A 27 4.93 20.09 -12.03
CA PHE A 27 4.72 19.63 -10.66
C PHE A 27 3.26 19.24 -10.53
N LEU A 28 3.01 18.00 -10.95
CA LEU A 28 1.95 17.16 -10.41
C LEU A 28 2.08 17.13 -8.89
N THR A 29 1.42 18.05 -8.19
CA THR A 29 0.98 17.79 -6.81
C THR A 29 -0.25 16.91 -6.90
N ASN A 30 -0.04 15.64 -7.26
CA ASN A 30 -0.84 14.60 -6.64
C ASN A 30 -0.41 14.63 -5.17
N PRO A 31 -1.30 14.87 -4.20
CA PRO A 31 -1.06 14.40 -2.86
C PRO A 31 -1.04 12.88 -2.98
N GLY A 32 0.15 12.34 -3.30
CA GLY A 32 0.49 10.96 -3.08
C GLY A 32 0.18 10.75 -1.62
N VAL A 33 -0.94 10.08 -1.41
CA VAL A 33 -1.38 9.71 -0.09
C VAL A 33 -0.24 8.87 0.45
N ALA A 34 0.50 9.44 1.39
CA ALA A 34 1.48 8.73 2.18
C ALA A 34 0.69 7.78 3.08
N PHE A 35 0.13 6.72 2.48
CA PHE A 35 -0.34 5.57 3.22
C PHE A 35 0.92 4.94 3.77
N ALA A 36 1.19 5.24 5.03
CA ALA A 36 2.27 4.66 5.81
C ALA A 36 2.39 3.17 5.47
N ASP A 37 3.48 2.80 4.79
CA ASP A 37 3.82 1.42 4.38
C ASP A 37 4.19 0.53 5.58
N THR A 38 3.81 0.94 6.79
CA THR A 38 4.08 0.20 8.02
C THR A 38 2.75 -0.12 8.70
N PRO A 39 2.51 -1.40 9.07
CA PRO A 39 1.44 -1.68 10.03
C PRO A 39 1.68 -0.79 11.25
N PRO A 40 0.62 -0.25 11.89
CA PRO A 40 0.79 0.67 13.00
C PRO A 40 1.76 0.04 14.00
N SER A 41 2.83 0.75 14.35
CA SER A 41 3.86 0.23 15.25
C SER A 41 3.28 -0.28 16.58
N SER A 42 2.09 0.21 16.97
CA SER A 42 1.31 -0.30 18.11
C SER A 42 0.97 -1.78 18.03
N CYS A 43 0.77 -2.34 16.82
CA CYS A 43 0.41 -3.74 16.60
C CYS A 43 1.49 -4.72 17.09
N GLN A 44 2.77 -4.30 17.01
CA GLN A 44 3.89 -5.15 17.41
C GLN A 44 4.29 -4.93 18.87
N VAL A 45 3.98 -3.77 19.45
CA VAL A 45 4.33 -3.44 20.84
C VAL A 45 3.61 -4.35 21.83
N GLU A 46 2.28 -4.50 21.70
CA GLU A 46 1.49 -5.35 22.61
C GLU A 46 1.81 -6.84 22.40
N TYR A 47 2.12 -7.24 21.17
CA TYR A 47 2.59 -8.59 20.86
C TYR A 47 3.94 -8.91 21.52
N ALA A 48 4.91 -8.00 21.41
CA ALA A 48 6.22 -8.15 22.03
C ALA A 48 6.10 -8.24 23.57
N LYS A 49 5.26 -7.38 24.16
CA LYS A 49 4.98 -7.40 25.59
C LYS A 49 4.35 -8.71 26.06
N TYR A 50 3.42 -9.26 25.29
CA TYR A 50 2.85 -10.58 25.57
C TYR A 50 3.92 -11.70 25.49
N LEU A 51 4.80 -11.65 24.48
CA LEU A 51 5.88 -12.63 24.34
C LEU A 51 6.87 -12.58 25.50
N GLU A 52 7.25 -11.39 25.96
CA GLU A 52 8.12 -11.23 27.13
C GLU A 52 7.50 -11.84 28.38
N LEU A 53 6.21 -11.52 28.66
CA LEU A 53 5.48 -12.08 29.79
C LEU A 53 5.33 -13.61 29.68
N ARG A 54 5.08 -14.13 28.47
CA ARG A 54 4.98 -15.57 28.22
C ARG A 54 6.31 -16.28 28.49
N ASN A 55 7.42 -15.72 28.01
CA ASN A 55 8.75 -16.27 28.23
C ASN A 55 9.13 -16.21 29.71
N ALA A 56 8.82 -15.11 30.39
CA ALA A 56 9.00 -14.99 31.84
C ALA A 56 8.16 -16.00 32.62
N TYR A 57 6.91 -16.25 32.20
CA TYR A 57 6.05 -17.27 32.83
C TYR A 57 6.59 -18.70 32.61
N LEU A 58 7.06 -19.02 31.40
CA LEU A 58 7.62 -20.34 31.07
C LEU A 58 8.97 -20.60 31.75
N SER A 59 9.82 -19.57 31.90
CA SER A 59 11.11 -19.66 32.59
C SER A 59 10.96 -19.79 34.10
N ASN A 60 9.79 -19.49 34.67
CA ASN A 60 9.56 -19.59 36.10
C ASN A 60 9.18 -21.02 36.49
N PRO A 61 10.00 -21.74 37.28
CA PRO A 61 9.71 -23.13 37.66
C PRO A 61 8.51 -23.25 38.62
N LYS A 62 8.10 -22.15 39.27
CA LYS A 62 6.93 -22.08 40.15
C LYS A 62 6.07 -20.84 39.80
N PRO A 63 5.27 -20.89 38.72
CA PRO A 63 4.47 -19.75 38.31
C PRO A 63 3.44 -19.37 39.40
N ASN A 64 3.33 -18.08 39.69
CA ASN A 64 2.32 -17.55 40.60
C ASN A 64 0.98 -17.39 39.88
N GLY A 65 -0.14 -17.56 40.60
CA GLY A 65 -1.48 -17.34 40.06
C GLY A 65 -1.72 -15.90 39.58
N SER A 66 -1.05 -14.92 40.20
CA SER A 66 -1.06 -13.52 39.73
C SER A 66 -0.37 -13.36 38.38
N ALA A 67 0.81 -13.97 38.19
CA ALA A 67 1.54 -13.92 36.93
C ALA A 67 0.74 -14.54 35.77
N TYR A 68 -0.04 -15.60 36.05
CA TYR A 68 -0.96 -16.17 35.06
C TYR A 68 -2.10 -15.21 34.70
N LYS A 69 -2.63 -14.48 35.69
CA LYS A 69 -3.68 -13.47 35.47
C LYS A 69 -3.17 -12.30 34.61
N ASP A 70 -1.95 -11.83 34.89
CA ASP A 70 -1.31 -10.75 34.13
C ASP A 70 -1.01 -11.20 32.69
N LEU A 71 -0.53 -12.44 32.51
CA LEU A 71 -0.34 -13.03 31.18
C LEU A 71 -1.66 -13.16 30.41
N GLY A 72 -2.74 -13.58 31.08
CA GLY A 72 -4.08 -13.66 30.49
C GLY A 72 -4.61 -12.30 30.05
N GLN A 73 -4.33 -11.24 30.80
CA GLN A 73 -4.70 -9.87 30.43
C GLN A 73 -3.88 -9.37 29.24
N ALA A 74 -2.56 -9.60 29.25
CA ALA A 74 -1.68 -9.24 28.14
C ALA A 74 -2.03 -9.99 26.84
N PHE A 75 -2.42 -11.27 26.94
CA PHE A 75 -2.91 -12.05 25.82
C PHE A 75 -4.15 -11.43 25.17
N LYS A 76 -5.17 -11.09 25.99
CA LYS A 76 -6.39 -10.43 25.50
C LYS A 76 -6.09 -9.07 24.85
N GLN A 77 -5.15 -8.31 25.40
CA GLN A 77 -4.73 -7.04 24.81
C GLN A 77 -4.04 -7.25 23.46
N ALA A 78 -3.12 -8.20 23.36
CA ALA A 78 -2.44 -8.55 22.11
C ALA A 78 -3.43 -9.07 21.04
N GLU A 79 -4.41 -9.89 21.40
CA GLU A 79 -5.46 -10.35 20.48
C GLU A 79 -6.34 -9.20 19.98
N ASN A 80 -6.79 -8.33 20.88
CA ASN A 80 -7.61 -7.17 20.53
C ASN A 80 -6.86 -6.19 19.63
N GLU A 81 -5.60 -5.91 19.93
CA GLU A 81 -4.77 -5.02 19.12
C GLU A 81 -4.51 -5.65 17.75
N ARG A 82 -4.18 -6.95 17.68
CA ARG A 82 -4.07 -7.67 16.39
C ARG A 82 -5.36 -7.59 15.57
N ALA A 83 -6.52 -7.76 16.21
CA ALA A 83 -7.81 -7.63 15.52
C ALA A 83 -8.04 -6.22 14.97
N ARG A 84 -7.70 -5.17 15.73
CA ARG A 84 -7.73 -3.78 15.24
C ARG A 84 -6.79 -3.56 14.06
N CYS A 85 -5.58 -4.09 14.13
CA CYS A 85 -4.61 -3.96 13.05
C CYS A 85 -5.06 -4.64 11.76
N MET A 86 -5.66 -5.83 11.87
CA MET A 86 -6.31 -6.50 10.74
C MET A 86 -7.45 -5.67 10.14
N GLN A 87 -8.25 -5.00 10.97
CA GLN A 87 -9.31 -4.11 10.49
C GLN A 87 -8.74 -2.90 9.73
N VAL A 88 -7.66 -2.30 10.23
CA VAL A 88 -6.99 -1.15 9.57
C VAL A 88 -6.42 -1.58 8.21
N ILE A 89 -5.69 -2.69 8.15
CA ILE A 89 -5.13 -3.21 6.88
C ILE A 89 -6.24 -3.51 5.88
N ASN A 90 -7.31 -4.17 6.31
CA ASN A 90 -8.46 -4.46 5.44
C ASN A 90 -9.16 -3.19 4.97
N LYS A 91 -9.26 -2.16 5.81
CA LYS A 91 -9.82 -0.87 5.42
C LYS A 91 -8.94 -0.17 4.38
N GLN A 92 -7.63 -0.10 4.61
CA GLN A 92 -6.67 0.48 3.66
C GLN A 92 -6.74 -0.24 2.30
N PHE A 93 -6.80 -1.57 2.30
CA PHE A 93 -6.95 -2.35 1.08
C PHE A 93 -8.25 -2.03 0.33
N ARG A 94 -9.38 -1.86 1.03
CA ARG A 94 -10.65 -1.44 0.40
C ARG A 94 -10.54 -0.05 -0.21
N ASP A 95 -9.96 0.90 0.51
CA ASP A 95 -9.77 2.27 0.06
C ASP A 95 -8.87 2.31 -1.20
N GLU A 96 -7.80 1.52 -1.24
CA GLU A 96 -6.92 1.35 -2.42
C GLU A 96 -7.68 0.73 -3.62
N LEU A 97 -8.48 -0.31 -3.39
CA LEU A 97 -9.30 -0.93 -4.45
C LEU A 97 -10.31 0.05 -5.05
N GLU A 98 -10.95 0.88 -4.22
CA GLU A 98 -11.86 1.92 -4.71
C GLU A 98 -11.13 2.99 -5.52
N ALA A 99 -9.95 3.41 -5.08
CA ALA A 99 -9.11 4.36 -5.82
C ALA A 99 -8.70 3.81 -7.20
N ILE A 100 -8.25 2.55 -7.26
CA ILE A 100 -7.92 1.85 -8.51
C ILE A 100 -9.17 1.80 -9.42
N LYS A 101 -10.31 1.35 -8.89
CA LYS A 101 -11.56 1.25 -9.66
C LYS A 101 -11.97 2.61 -10.22
N LYS A 102 -11.88 3.69 -9.43
CA LYS A 102 -12.22 5.05 -9.85
C LYS A 102 -11.29 5.54 -10.97
N LYS A 103 -9.97 5.34 -10.83
CA LYS A 103 -8.94 5.71 -11.83
C LYS A 103 -9.25 5.13 -13.22
N TYR A 104 -9.57 3.84 -13.27
CA TYR A 104 -9.86 3.15 -14.54
C TYR A 104 -11.31 3.36 -15.03
N GLN A 105 -12.27 3.65 -14.16
CA GLN A 105 -13.62 4.06 -14.58
C GLN A 105 -13.63 5.43 -15.25
N SER A 106 -12.92 6.43 -14.71
CA SER A 106 -12.83 7.76 -15.31
C SER A 106 -12.07 7.73 -16.64
N ALA A 107 -11.02 6.91 -16.74
CA ALA A 107 -10.22 6.78 -17.96
C ALA A 107 -11.00 6.16 -19.13
N ASN A 108 -12.03 5.34 -18.87
CA ASN A 108 -12.75 4.58 -19.89
C ASN A 108 -13.88 5.33 -20.62
N LYS A 109 -14.25 6.54 -20.16
CA LYS A 109 -15.27 7.38 -20.82
C LYS A 109 -14.68 7.97 -22.12
N GLY A 110 -15.03 7.38 -23.26
CA GLY A 110 -14.65 7.86 -24.60
C GLY A 110 -13.51 7.11 -25.31
N LYS A 111 -12.90 6.10 -24.68
CA LYS A 111 -11.80 5.33 -25.29
C LYS A 111 -12.29 4.21 -26.23
N GLY A 112 -11.50 3.93 -27.29
CA GLY A 112 -11.72 2.82 -28.23
C GLY A 112 -11.51 1.43 -27.60
N LYS A 113 -12.03 0.37 -28.26
CA LYS A 113 -12.06 -1.01 -27.73
C LYS A 113 -10.69 -1.54 -27.24
N ASN A 114 -9.62 -1.31 -28.01
CA ASN A 114 -8.28 -1.80 -27.67
C ASN A 114 -7.68 -1.12 -26.43
N SER A 115 -7.91 0.19 -26.26
CA SER A 115 -7.43 0.91 -25.08
C SER A 115 -8.19 0.50 -23.82
N LYS A 116 -9.46 0.12 -23.92
CA LYS A 116 -10.24 -0.43 -22.79
C LYS A 116 -9.72 -1.79 -22.34
N ALA A 117 -9.26 -2.63 -23.27
CA ALA A 117 -8.66 -3.91 -22.94
C ALA A 117 -7.33 -3.74 -22.20
N LEU A 118 -6.47 -2.83 -22.66
CA LEU A 118 -5.22 -2.49 -21.99
C LEU A 118 -5.45 -1.96 -20.57
N ASP A 119 -6.39 -1.01 -20.42
CA ASP A 119 -6.76 -0.42 -19.13
C ASP A 119 -7.28 -1.48 -18.15
N ARG A 120 -8.04 -2.48 -18.62
CA ARG A 120 -8.49 -3.61 -17.79
C ARG A 120 -7.33 -4.50 -17.33
N THR A 121 -6.37 -4.77 -18.22
CA THR A 121 -5.18 -5.55 -17.85
C THR A 121 -4.36 -4.82 -16.79
N GLN A 122 -4.13 -3.51 -16.97
CA GLN A 122 -3.43 -2.71 -15.97
C GLN A 122 -4.19 -2.61 -14.64
N GLN A 123 -5.52 -2.45 -14.68
CA GLN A 123 -6.36 -2.51 -13.49
C GLN A 123 -6.17 -3.82 -12.74
N SER A 124 -6.18 -4.95 -13.44
CA SER A 124 -5.96 -6.28 -12.85
C SER A 124 -4.58 -6.37 -12.19
N THR A 125 -3.53 -5.88 -12.85
CA THR A 125 -2.16 -5.87 -12.29
C THR A 125 -2.07 -5.02 -11.02
N GLU A 126 -2.67 -3.82 -11.00
CA GLU A 126 -2.69 -2.96 -9.80
C GLU A 126 -3.46 -3.62 -8.64
N ILE A 127 -4.58 -4.28 -8.92
CA ILE A 127 -5.35 -5.02 -7.89
C ILE A 127 -4.53 -6.18 -7.33
N SER A 128 -3.83 -6.94 -8.19
CA SER A 128 -2.94 -8.02 -7.76
C SER A 128 -1.82 -7.50 -6.86
N ASN A 129 -1.18 -6.39 -7.23
CA ASN A 129 -0.14 -5.77 -6.42
C ASN A 129 -0.65 -5.30 -5.05
N ALA A 130 -1.83 -4.65 -5.01
CA ALA A 130 -2.45 -4.25 -3.74
C ALA A 130 -2.80 -5.45 -2.86
N THR A 131 -3.23 -6.57 -3.48
CA THR A 131 -3.54 -7.81 -2.75
C THR A 131 -2.27 -8.42 -2.15
N LEU A 132 -1.18 -8.48 -2.91
CA LEU A 132 0.11 -8.95 -2.42
C LEU A 132 0.62 -8.08 -1.27
N LYS A 133 0.49 -6.75 -1.38
CA LYS A 133 0.87 -5.81 -0.32
C LYS A 133 0.08 -6.06 0.96
N ARG A 134 -1.25 -6.23 0.86
CA ARG A 134 -2.11 -6.58 2.00
C ARG A 134 -1.67 -7.90 2.63
N ASP A 135 -1.45 -8.93 1.82
CA ASP A 135 -1.09 -10.26 2.32
C ASP A 135 0.27 -10.25 3.01
N GLU A 136 1.23 -9.48 2.50
CA GLU A 136 2.52 -9.28 3.16
C GLU A 136 2.36 -8.54 4.49
N GLN A 137 1.52 -7.49 4.55
CA GLN A 137 1.21 -6.81 5.82
C GLN A 137 0.53 -7.73 6.83
N ILE A 138 -0.39 -8.60 6.38
CA ILE A 138 -1.03 -9.62 7.24
C ILE A 138 -0.01 -10.66 7.69
N ARG A 139 0.92 -11.06 6.82
CA ARG A 139 1.99 -12.00 7.17
C ARG A 139 2.95 -11.42 8.21
N GLN A 140 3.22 -10.13 8.15
CA GLN A 140 4.02 -9.40 9.13
C GLN A 140 3.28 -9.19 10.47
N LEU A 141 1.95 -9.30 10.49
CA LEU A 141 1.20 -9.36 11.74
C LEU A 141 1.44 -10.72 12.40
N ALA A 142 2.33 -10.73 13.39
CA ALA A 142 2.63 -11.91 14.15
C ALA A 142 1.37 -12.54 14.78
N THR A 143 1.24 -13.87 14.67
CA THR A 143 0.17 -14.61 15.31
C THR A 143 0.44 -14.68 16.81
N VAL A 144 -0.54 -14.25 17.62
CA VAL A 144 -0.46 -14.33 19.08
C VAL A 144 -0.46 -15.82 19.48
N PRO A 145 0.63 -16.36 20.07
CA PRO A 145 0.62 -17.75 20.51
C PRO A 145 -0.39 -17.94 21.64
N SER A 146 -0.96 -19.14 21.76
CA SER A 146 -1.92 -19.45 22.81
C SER A 146 -1.29 -19.33 24.21
N LEU A 147 -2.16 -19.04 25.19
CA LEU A 147 -1.77 -19.03 26.59
C LEU A 147 -1.16 -20.39 26.99
N PRO A 148 -0.02 -20.40 27.71
CA PRO A 148 0.55 -21.63 28.24
C PRO A 148 -0.40 -22.25 29.25
N GLU A 149 -0.38 -23.58 29.36
CA GLU A 149 -1.20 -24.27 30.36
C GLU A 149 -0.83 -23.80 31.77
N ARG A 150 -1.86 -23.60 32.59
CA ARG A 150 -1.67 -23.32 34.01
C ARG A 150 -1.15 -24.61 34.65
N LYS A 151 0.14 -24.69 34.93
CA LYS A 151 0.70 -25.79 35.73
C LYS A 151 -0.04 -25.79 37.07
N ALA A 152 -0.89 -26.79 37.27
CA ALA A 152 -1.54 -27.03 38.55
C ALA A 152 -0.44 -27.24 39.59
N ARG A 153 -0.57 -26.54 40.73
CA ARG A 153 0.24 -26.84 41.92
C ARG A 153 -0.23 -28.15 42.52
#